data_AF-W4KH30-F1
#
_entry.id   AF-W4KH30-F1
#
_cell.length_a   1.000
_cell.length_b   1.000
_cell.length_c   1.000
_cell.angle_alpha   90.00
_cell.angle_beta   90.00
_cell.angle_gamma   90.00
#
_symmetry.space_group_name_H-M   'P 1'
#
loop_
_entity.id
_entity.type
_entity.pdbx_description
1 polymer ?
#
loop_
_entity_poly.entity_id
_entity_poly.type
_entity_poly.pdbx_seq_one_letter_code
_entity_poly.pdbx_strand_id
1 'polypeptide(L)'
;MAKSTRSKVKRAYRSKKRTEGVYHALEAARLQRLSAKLCGLAASKRISTHGPRNSRREQWRASKGLEARPKARGMTRQGTVAARRKSGRPSRRR
;
A
#
# COMPACT_ATOMS: atom_id res chain seq x y z
N MET A 1 -9.77 -27.94 -44.59
CA MET A 1 -10.45 -27.23 -43.48
C MET A 1 -9.43 -26.47 -42.64
N ALA A 2 -9.58 -25.16 -42.46
CA ALA A 2 -8.72 -24.37 -41.57
C ALA A 2 -8.99 -24.72 -40.09
N LYS A 3 -7.98 -24.56 -39.22
CA LYS A 3 -8.13 -24.85 -37.78
C LYS A 3 -8.73 -23.65 -37.06
N SER A 4 -9.71 -23.89 -36.18
CA SER A 4 -10.28 -22.87 -35.29
C SER A 4 -9.23 -22.25 -34.35
N THR A 5 -9.42 -20.97 -34.02
CA THR A 5 -8.62 -20.23 -33.03
C THR A 5 -8.64 -20.87 -31.64
N ARG A 6 -9.75 -21.53 -31.29
CA ARG A 6 -9.95 -22.20 -29.99
C ARG A 6 -9.53 -23.66 -30.00
N SER A 7 -9.04 -24.18 -31.13
CA SER A 7 -8.62 -25.58 -31.24
C SER A 7 -7.50 -25.91 -30.26
N LYS A 8 -7.57 -27.09 -29.62
CA LYS A 8 -6.60 -27.51 -28.59
C LYS A 8 -5.17 -27.47 -29.11
N VAL A 9 -4.95 -27.95 -30.34
CA VAL A 9 -3.63 -27.95 -31.00
C VAL A 9 -3.07 -26.53 -31.15
N LYS A 10 -3.86 -25.57 -31.63
CA LYS A 10 -3.38 -24.17 -31.80
C LYS A 10 -3.18 -23.47 -30.47
N ARG A 11 -4.02 -23.73 -29.46
CA ARG A 11 -3.82 -23.17 -28.11
C ARG A 11 -2.54 -23.71 -27.46
N ALA A 12 -2.30 -25.01 -27.52
CA ALA A 12 -1.10 -25.63 -26.98
C ALA A 12 0.17 -25.05 -27.62
N TYR A 13 0.19 -24.92 -28.96
CA TYR A 13 1.29 -24.26 -29.67
C TYR A 13 1.52 -22.81 -29.22
N ARG A 14 0.45 -22.02 -29.07
CA ARG A 14 0.55 -20.63 -28.56
C ARG A 14 1.03 -20.58 -27.11
N SER A 15 0.66 -21.56 -26.29
CA SER A 15 1.16 -21.68 -24.91
C SER A 15 2.67 -21.88 -24.91
N LYS A 16 3.16 -22.88 -25.65
CA LYS A 16 4.62 -23.14 -25.80
C LYS A 16 5.38 -21.91 -26.27
N LYS A 17 4.84 -21.18 -27.27
CA LYS A 17 5.46 -19.92 -27.72
C LYS A 17 5.54 -18.83 -26.67
N ARG A 18 4.60 -18.78 -25.72
CA ARG A 18 4.62 -17.78 -24.65
C ARG A 18 5.61 -18.12 -23.54
N THR A 19 5.82 -19.41 -23.27
CA THR A 19 6.67 -19.87 -22.16
C THR A 19 8.11 -20.12 -22.60
N GLU A 20 8.30 -20.76 -23.74
CA GLU A 20 9.62 -21.22 -24.23
C GLU A 20 10.17 -20.31 -25.33
N GLY A 21 9.33 -19.43 -25.88
CA GLY A 21 9.71 -18.56 -27.00
C GLY A 21 10.22 -17.19 -26.57
N VAL A 22 10.63 -16.40 -27.58
CA VAL A 22 11.13 -15.02 -27.45
C VAL A 22 10.17 -14.10 -26.68
N TYR A 23 8.86 -14.38 -26.71
CA TYR A 23 7.85 -13.62 -25.97
C TYR A 23 8.10 -13.64 -24.45
N HIS A 24 8.56 -14.76 -23.89
CA HIS A 24 8.85 -14.86 -22.47
C HIS A 24 9.96 -13.88 -22.06
N ALA A 25 11.07 -13.89 -22.81
CA ALA A 25 12.22 -13.04 -22.55
C ALA A 25 11.87 -11.55 -22.66
N LEU A 26 11.06 -11.18 -23.67
CA LEU A 26 10.63 -9.80 -23.87
C LEU A 26 9.72 -9.29 -22.76
N GLU A 27 8.77 -10.11 -22.31
CA GLU A 27 7.90 -9.80 -21.18
C GLU A 27 8.69 -9.69 -19.87
N ALA A 28 9.62 -10.60 -19.61
CA ALA A 28 10.51 -10.55 -18.45
C ALA A 28 11.34 -9.25 -18.44
N ALA A 29 11.92 -8.87 -19.57
CA ALA A 29 12.68 -7.62 -19.70
C ALA A 29 11.80 -6.37 -19.50
N ARG A 30 10.55 -6.41 -19.94
CA ARG A 30 9.58 -5.33 -19.68
C ARG A 30 9.26 -5.22 -18.19
N LEU A 31 9.00 -6.34 -17.52
CA LEU A 31 8.76 -6.37 -16.07
C LEU A 31 9.96 -5.85 -15.29
N GLN A 32 11.18 -6.27 -15.63
CA GLN A 32 12.40 -5.82 -14.97
C GLN A 32 12.57 -4.30 -15.09
N ARG A 33 12.33 -3.73 -16.28
CA ARG A 33 12.37 -2.28 -16.50
C ARG A 33 11.33 -1.53 -15.65
N LEU A 34 10.12 -2.08 -15.51
CA LEU A 34 9.08 -1.48 -14.68
C LEU A 34 9.46 -1.53 -13.19
N SER A 35 9.92 -2.68 -12.70
CA SER A 35 10.40 -2.82 -11.33
C SER A 35 11.55 -1.86 -11.02
N ALA A 36 12.55 -1.76 -11.92
CA ALA A 36 13.66 -0.82 -11.76
C ALA A 36 13.18 0.64 -11.66
N LYS A 37 12.21 1.05 -12.50
CA LYS A 37 11.60 2.39 -12.43
C LYS A 37 10.89 2.60 -11.09
N LEU A 38 10.10 1.63 -10.64
CA LEU A 38 9.39 1.72 -9.36
C LEU A 38 10.33 1.79 -8.17
N CYS A 39 11.40 0.98 -8.17
CA CYS A 39 12.45 1.04 -7.16
C CYS A 39 13.14 2.42 -7.15
N GLY A 40 13.47 2.97 -8.32
CA GLY A 40 14.03 4.33 -8.43
C GLY A 40 13.09 5.41 -7.87
N LEU A 41 11.80 5.32 -8.18
CA LEU A 41 10.79 6.25 -7.64
C LEU A 41 10.59 6.09 -6.13
N ALA A 42 10.65 4.86 -5.61
CA ALA A 42 10.51 4.60 -4.18
C ALA A 42 11.74 5.04 -3.38
N ALA A 43 12.94 4.89 -3.95
CA ALA A 43 14.19 5.36 -3.36
C ALA A 43 14.29 6.89 -3.37
N SER A 44 13.67 7.56 -4.35
CA SER A 44 13.55 9.01 -4.33
C SER A 44 12.69 9.44 -3.14
N LYS A 45 13.23 10.29 -2.26
CA LYS A 45 12.49 10.85 -1.12
C LYS A 45 11.29 11.60 -1.69
N ARG A 46 10.09 11.02 -1.58
CA ARG A 46 8.85 11.67 -2.03
C ARG A 46 8.75 13.04 -1.37
N ILE A 47 8.91 14.09 -2.18
CA ILE A 47 8.71 15.46 -1.72
C ILE A 47 7.21 15.61 -1.49
N SER A 48 6.80 15.60 -0.23
CA SER A 48 5.41 15.87 0.14
C SER A 48 5.11 17.32 -0.19
N THR A 49 4.29 17.56 -1.21
CA THR A 49 3.73 18.89 -1.51
C THR A 49 2.74 19.35 -0.45
N HIS A 50 2.35 18.46 0.45
CA HIS A 50 1.58 18.80 1.64
C HIS A 50 2.57 18.95 2.79
N GLY A 51 2.67 20.18 3.33
CA GLY A 51 3.41 20.42 4.57
C GLY A 51 2.92 19.51 5.71
N PRO A 52 3.61 19.50 6.86
CA PRO A 52 3.14 18.74 8.01
C PRO A 52 1.67 19.08 8.24
N ARG A 53 0.82 18.04 8.39
CA ARG A 53 -0.60 18.16 8.69
C ARG A 53 -0.74 18.67 10.14
N ASN A 54 -0.18 19.84 10.39
CA ASN A 54 -0.18 20.57 11.63
C ASN A 54 -1.64 20.90 11.91
N SER A 55 -2.33 20.00 12.61
CA SER A 55 -3.68 20.30 13.06
C SER A 55 -3.60 21.56 13.93
N ARG A 56 -4.62 22.43 13.86
CA ARG A 56 -4.69 23.66 14.67
C ARG A 56 -4.42 23.39 16.16
N ARG A 57 -4.81 22.20 16.64
CA ARG A 57 -4.58 21.74 18.01
C ARG A 57 -3.12 21.39 18.31
N GLU A 58 -2.38 20.82 17.37
CA GLU A 58 -0.94 20.55 17.54
C GLU A 58 -0.12 21.83 17.52
N GLN A 59 -0.48 22.80 16.67
CA GLN A 59 0.15 24.13 16.66
C GLN A 59 -0.04 24.87 17.99
N TRP A 60 -1.25 24.85 18.55
CA TRP A 60 -1.52 25.43 19.88
C TRP A 60 -0.78 24.70 21.00
N ARG A 61 -0.57 23.38 20.90
CA ARG A 61 0.23 22.64 21.88
C ARG A 61 1.71 23.01 21.78
N ALA A 62 2.26 23.06 20.57
CA ALA A 62 3.63 23.47 20.32
C ALA A 62 3.89 24.90 20.84
N SER A 63 2.97 25.84 20.59
CA SER A 63 3.10 27.22 21.11
C SER A 63 2.99 27.30 22.63
N LYS A 64 2.35 26.32 23.27
CA LYS A 64 2.29 26.19 24.73
C LYS A 64 3.40 25.30 25.32
N GLY A 65 4.38 24.89 24.50
CA GLY A 65 5.48 24.01 24.95
C GLY A 65 5.01 22.62 25.39
N LEU A 66 3.82 22.19 24.94
CA LEU A 66 3.24 20.90 25.30
C LEU A 66 3.60 19.83 24.27
N GLU A 67 3.93 18.63 24.76
CA GLU A 67 4.21 17.44 23.96
C GLU A 67 3.10 17.13 22.93
N ALA A 68 3.49 16.49 21.82
CA ALA A 68 2.55 16.04 20.80
C ALA A 68 1.47 15.12 21.39
N ARG A 69 0.25 15.18 20.84
CA ARG A 69 -0.84 14.33 21.34
C ARG A 69 -0.45 12.85 21.10
N PRO A 70 -0.51 11.98 22.12
CA PRO A 70 -0.26 10.57 21.91
C PRO A 70 -1.27 10.01 20.90
N LYS A 71 -0.78 9.22 19.94
CA LYS A 71 -1.63 8.58 18.92
C LYS A 71 -2.72 7.75 19.61
N ALA A 72 -3.98 7.96 19.23
CA ALA A 72 -5.09 7.21 19.76
C ALA A 72 -5.00 5.72 19.34
N ARG A 73 -5.40 4.80 20.22
CA ARG A 73 -5.38 3.35 19.97
C ARG A 73 -6.50 2.85 19.05
N GLY A 74 -7.32 3.75 18.48
CA GLY A 74 -8.41 3.40 17.58
C GLY A 74 -9.63 4.32 17.73
N MET A 75 -10.63 4.07 16.89
CA MET A 75 -11.94 4.73 16.89
C MET A 75 -12.99 3.75 17.43
N THR A 76 -13.99 4.24 18.16
CA THR A 76 -15.19 3.46 18.51
C THR A 76 -16.06 3.23 17.28
N ARG A 77 -17.02 2.29 17.34
CA ARG A 77 -18.00 2.08 16.26
C ARG A 77 -18.83 3.34 15.96
N GLN A 78 -18.98 4.22 16.95
CA GLN A 78 -19.68 5.50 16.86
C GLN A 78 -18.80 6.63 16.29
N GLY A 79 -17.58 6.34 15.83
CA GLY A 79 -16.69 7.32 15.21
C GLY A 79 -15.98 8.25 16.19
N THR A 80 -16.08 8.02 17.50
CA THR A 80 -15.35 8.81 18.52
C THR A 80 -14.02 8.15 18.88
N VAL A 81 -13.07 8.91 19.44
CA VAL A 81 -11.78 8.36 19.86
C VAL A 81 -11.99 7.30 20.95
N ALA A 82 -11.46 6.09 20.76
CA ALA A 82 -11.62 5.01 21.73
C ALA A 82 -10.98 5.37 23.07
N ALA A 83 -11.77 5.31 24.14
CA ALA A 83 -11.29 5.54 25.50
C ALA A 83 -10.27 4.47 25.91
N ARG A 84 -9.24 4.87 26.65
CA ARG A 84 -8.19 3.96 27.13
C ARG A 84 -8.71 2.90 28.10
N ARG A 85 -9.84 3.18 28.77
CA ARG A 85 -10.55 2.28 29.68
C ARG A 85 -12.03 2.30 29.33
N LYS A 86 -12.71 1.16 29.44
CA LYS A 86 -14.17 1.08 29.33
C LYS A 86 -14.78 1.63 30.63
N SER A 87 -15.75 2.53 30.52
CA SER A 87 -16.53 2.98 31.69
C SER A 87 -17.13 1.76 32.41
N GLY A 88 -17.11 1.78 33.74
CA GLY A 88 -17.67 0.70 34.57
C GLY A 88 -16.83 -0.58 34.66
N ARG A 89 -15.66 -0.68 34.02
CA ARG A 89 -14.78 -1.85 34.16
C ARG A 89 -13.65 -1.59 35.16
N PRO A 90 -13.63 -2.27 36.34
CA PRO A 90 -12.55 -2.09 37.31
C PRO A 90 -11.21 -2.54 36.73
N SER A 91 -10.14 -1.83 37.08
CA SER A 91 -8.78 -2.24 36.76
C SER A 91 -8.47 -3.52 37.55
N ARG A 92 -8.25 -4.65 36.87
CA ARG A 92 -7.71 -5.85 37.52
C ARG A 92 -6.31 -5.49 38.04
N ARG A 93 -6.15 -5.41 39.35
CA ARG A 93 -4.83 -5.33 39.98
C ARG A 93 -4.12 -6.64 39.67
N ARG A 94 -2.93 -6.55 39.06
CA ARG A 94 -1.98 -7.67 38.98
C ARG A 94 -1.01 -7.50 40.13
#